data_AF-A0A955G8G0-F1
#
_entry.id   AF-A0A955G8G0-F1
#
_cell.length_a   1.000
_cell.length_b   1.000
_cell.length_c   1.000
_cell.angle_alpha   90.00
_cell.angle_beta   90.00
_cell.angle_gamma   90.00
#
_symmetry.space_group_name_H-M   'P 1'
#
loop_
_entity.id
_entity.type
_entity.pdbx_description
1 polymer ?
#
loop_
_entity_poly.entity_id
_entity_poly.type
_entity_poly.pdbx_seq_one_letter_code
_entity_poly.pdbx_strand_id
1 'polypeptide(L)'
;MTPTLDIIVNSSTVIRILSLGFIGFLLSIILTPVYTTLAYKGQWWKKPRTTTLTGEAAKVFTKLHAKKHLRNIPTMAGIVFVVATVLVTLVLNLERTETWLPIAAFAGAGAVGLIDDIINIKGSGKGVAGLPSRIKLLLTTLVATIGGWFFYYKLEVSDIHIPFVGDWQLGILIIPLFILVVVATANAVNITDGLDGLAGGLSAIAFAAFALIAFVEGRYGLAGFCMTVVGGLLAYTWFNVYPARFFMGDVGSFALGTALGVVAMLTDTVTLLPIIGLLFVADTGSVILQTISKKTRNGKKMFKVSPLHHHLEAIGWPETKVTMRFWILGQVVAVVGLIIFIVGGYT
;
A
#
# COMPACT_ATOMS: atom_id res chain seq x y z
N MET A 1 -25.60 27.80 11.12
CA MET A 1 -26.08 26.97 9.99
C MET A 1 -25.37 25.64 10.10
N THR A 2 -26.09 24.51 10.10
CA THR A 2 -25.45 23.21 9.91
C THR A 2 -24.81 23.19 8.52
N PRO A 3 -23.52 22.87 8.37
CA PRO A 3 -22.90 22.77 7.05
C PRO A 3 -23.66 21.72 6.22
N THR A 4 -24.00 22.07 4.99
CA THR A 4 -24.70 21.19 4.04
C THR A 4 -23.72 20.78 2.95
N LEU A 5 -23.64 19.47 2.69
CA LEU A 5 -22.82 18.90 1.61
C LEU A 5 -23.72 18.51 0.44
N ASP A 6 -23.71 19.32 -0.62
CA ASP A 6 -24.49 19.08 -1.83
C ASP A 6 -23.59 18.49 -2.93
N ILE A 7 -23.82 17.23 -3.29
CA ILE A 7 -23.07 16.53 -4.35
C ILE A 7 -23.95 16.42 -5.59
N ILE A 8 -23.68 17.25 -6.59
CA ILE A 8 -24.37 17.22 -7.89
C ILE A 8 -23.42 16.61 -8.92
N VAL A 9 -23.71 15.39 -9.34
CA VAL A 9 -22.88 14.63 -10.28
C VAL A 9 -23.72 13.95 -11.35
N ASN A 10 -23.19 13.90 -12.57
CA ASN A 10 -23.82 13.18 -13.66
C ASN A 10 -23.78 11.67 -13.41
N SER A 11 -24.88 10.97 -13.71
CA SER A 11 -24.95 9.51 -13.61
C SER A 11 -23.87 8.82 -14.46
N SER A 12 -23.53 9.38 -15.62
CA SER A 12 -22.45 8.89 -16.47
C SER A 12 -21.08 8.89 -15.79
N THR A 13 -20.78 9.89 -14.95
CA THR A 13 -19.54 9.96 -14.16
C THR A 13 -19.48 8.86 -13.12
N VAL A 14 -20.57 8.66 -12.38
CA VAL A 14 -20.67 7.58 -11.37
C VAL A 14 -20.51 6.21 -12.05
N ILE A 15 -21.20 6.00 -13.17
CA ILE A 15 -21.08 4.77 -13.97
C ILE A 15 -19.65 4.57 -14.45
N ARG A 16 -18.96 5.62 -14.91
CA ARG A 16 -17.56 5.54 -15.36
C ARG A 16 -16.65 5.08 -14.22
N ILE A 17 -16.74 5.68 -13.03
CA ILE A 17 -15.92 5.33 -11.86
C ILE A 17 -16.12 3.86 -11.47
N LEU A 18 -17.38 3.41 -11.38
CA LEU A 18 -17.71 2.02 -11.04
C LEU A 18 -17.24 1.04 -12.12
N SER A 19 -17.38 1.43 -13.40
CA SER A 19 -16.92 0.62 -14.53
C SER A 19 -15.41 0.45 -14.55
N LEU A 20 -14.63 1.50 -14.23
CA LEU A 20 -13.18 1.41 -14.11
C LEU A 20 -12.76 0.40 -13.04
N GLY A 21 -13.42 0.41 -11.88
CA GLY A 21 -13.20 -0.60 -10.84
C GLY A 21 -13.53 -2.02 -11.30
N PHE A 22 -14.68 -2.20 -11.96
CA PHE A 22 -15.09 -3.49 -12.50
C PHE A 22 -14.13 -4.02 -13.58
N ILE A 23 -13.69 -3.16 -14.50
CA ILE A 23 -12.70 -3.50 -15.54
C ILE A 23 -11.36 -3.87 -14.90
N GLY A 24 -10.91 -3.12 -13.88
CA GLY A 24 -9.71 -3.44 -13.12
C GLY A 24 -9.77 -4.83 -12.47
N PHE A 25 -10.92 -5.19 -11.90
CA PHE A 25 -11.18 -6.53 -11.37
C PHE A 25 -11.14 -7.60 -12.47
N LEU A 26 -11.93 -7.45 -13.54
CA LEU A 26 -12.00 -8.43 -14.63
C LEU A 26 -10.64 -8.67 -15.28
N LEU A 27 -9.91 -7.60 -15.59
CA LEU A 27 -8.59 -7.69 -16.20
C LEU A 27 -7.60 -8.42 -15.27
N SER A 28 -7.66 -8.14 -13.97
CA SER A 28 -6.83 -8.84 -12.98
C SER A 28 -7.18 -10.33 -12.87
N ILE A 29 -8.47 -10.69 -12.92
CA ILE A 29 -8.91 -12.10 -12.96
C ILE A 29 -8.39 -12.79 -14.23
N ILE A 30 -8.48 -12.15 -15.40
CA ILE A 30 -8.01 -12.70 -16.68
C ILE A 30 -6.48 -12.88 -16.70
N LEU A 31 -5.74 -11.94 -16.13
CA LEU A 31 -4.28 -11.99 -16.08
C LEU A 31 -3.75 -13.00 -15.05
N THR A 32 -4.54 -13.36 -14.03
CA THR A 32 -4.09 -14.25 -12.95
C THR A 32 -3.67 -15.64 -13.44
N PRO A 33 -4.46 -16.39 -14.26
CA PRO A 33 -4.04 -17.67 -14.81
C PRO A 33 -2.72 -17.60 -15.60
N VAL A 34 -2.51 -16.52 -16.36
CA VAL A 34 -1.28 -16.28 -17.12
C VAL A 34 -0.10 -16.14 -16.17
N TYR A 35 -0.22 -15.27 -15.16
CA TYR A 35 0.80 -15.11 -14.13
C TYR A 35 1.10 -16.43 -13.41
N THR A 36 0.07 -17.14 -12.93
CA THR A 36 0.27 -18.38 -12.18
C THR A 36 0.98 -19.44 -13.03
N THR A 37 0.60 -19.62 -14.29
CA THR A 37 1.26 -20.58 -15.19
C THR A 37 2.75 -20.26 -15.36
N LEU A 38 3.08 -18.99 -15.57
CA LEU A 38 4.46 -18.54 -15.68
C LEU A 38 5.24 -18.69 -14.37
N ALA A 39 4.61 -18.36 -13.23
CA ALA A 39 5.23 -18.41 -11.92
C ALA A 39 5.56 -19.84 -11.47
N TYR A 40 4.67 -20.79 -11.75
CA TYR A 40 4.91 -22.21 -11.46
C TYR A 40 5.94 -22.81 -12.42
N LYS A 41 5.87 -22.51 -13.73
CA LYS A 41 6.87 -22.95 -14.71
C LYS A 41 8.27 -22.39 -14.40
N GLY A 42 8.33 -21.13 -13.99
CA GLY A 42 9.56 -20.42 -13.63
C GLY A 42 10.01 -20.63 -12.18
N GLN A 43 9.27 -21.41 -11.38
CA GLN A 43 9.59 -21.70 -9.98
C GLN A 43 9.87 -20.45 -9.14
N TRP A 44 8.99 -19.44 -9.22
CA TRP A 44 9.13 -18.15 -8.52
C TRP A 44 8.84 -18.24 -7.02
N TRP A 45 9.44 -19.23 -6.34
CA TRP A 45 9.20 -19.53 -4.94
C TRP A 45 9.78 -18.48 -4.00
N LYS A 46 9.02 -18.13 -2.97
CA LYS A 46 9.51 -17.28 -1.89
C LYS A 46 10.58 -18.04 -1.08
N LYS A 47 11.82 -17.56 -1.14
CA LYS A 47 12.93 -18.10 -0.32
C LYS A 47 12.82 -17.57 1.12
N PRO A 48 12.88 -18.44 2.16
CA PRO A 48 12.75 -18.01 3.55
C PRO A 48 13.91 -17.09 3.97
N ARG A 49 13.57 -15.99 4.65
CA ARG A 49 14.58 -15.16 5.33
C ARG A 49 15.09 -15.87 6.59
N THR A 50 16.40 -15.99 6.73
CA THR A 50 17.07 -16.62 7.88
C THR A 50 17.57 -15.62 8.91
N THR A 51 17.68 -14.34 8.54
CA THR A 51 18.19 -13.24 9.37
C THR A 51 17.16 -12.13 9.59
N THR A 52 17.24 -11.46 10.73
CA THR A 52 16.45 -10.28 11.11
C THR A 52 17.06 -9.02 10.52
N LEU A 53 16.35 -7.88 10.61
CA LEU A 53 16.85 -6.55 10.21
C LEU A 53 18.18 -6.17 10.90
N THR A 54 18.45 -6.71 12.09
CA THR A 54 19.69 -6.49 12.85
C THR A 54 20.74 -7.59 12.65
N GLY A 55 20.54 -8.51 11.71
CA GLY A 55 21.47 -9.60 11.39
C GLY A 55 21.37 -10.84 12.28
N GLU A 56 20.58 -10.81 13.36
CA GLU A 56 20.35 -11.99 14.23
C GLU A 56 19.51 -13.07 13.52
N ALA A 57 19.64 -14.34 13.90
CA ALA A 57 18.81 -15.41 13.37
C ALA A 57 17.30 -15.23 13.71
N ALA A 58 16.42 -15.30 12.70
CA ALA A 58 14.99 -15.05 12.83
C ALA A 58 14.16 -16.25 13.36
N LYS A 59 14.60 -16.87 14.47
CA LYS A 59 14.08 -18.17 14.97
C LYS A 59 12.55 -18.24 15.14
N VAL A 60 11.92 -17.20 15.67
CA VAL A 60 10.45 -17.18 15.92
C VAL A 60 9.67 -17.08 14.61
N PHE A 61 10.10 -16.20 13.70
CA PHE A 61 9.48 -16.02 12.38
C PHE A 61 9.59 -17.30 11.54
N THR A 62 10.77 -17.92 11.49
CA THR A 62 10.98 -19.17 10.76
C THR A 62 10.09 -20.30 11.30
N LYS A 63 9.86 -20.36 12.62
CA LYS A 63 8.97 -21.35 13.23
C LYS A 63 7.50 -21.11 12.88
N LEU A 64 7.03 -19.85 12.90
CA LEU A 64 5.64 -19.49 12.57
C LEU A 64 5.30 -19.83 11.11
N HIS A 65 6.22 -19.58 10.17
CA HIS A 65 5.96 -19.79 8.74
C HIS A 65 6.47 -21.12 8.16
N ALA A 66 7.01 -22.02 9.00
CA ALA A 66 7.57 -23.29 8.55
C ALA A 66 6.63 -24.10 7.64
N LYS A 67 5.33 -24.18 7.98
CA LYS A 67 4.33 -24.91 7.18
C LYS A 67 4.04 -24.26 5.82
N LYS A 68 4.16 -22.94 5.69
CA LYS A 68 3.98 -22.23 4.42
C LYS A 68 5.19 -22.38 3.51
N HIS A 69 6.39 -22.40 4.08
CA HIS A 69 7.62 -22.63 3.31
C HIS A 69 7.66 -24.01 2.64
N LEU A 70 6.88 -24.97 3.14
CA LEU A 70 6.73 -26.29 2.51
C LEU A 70 5.81 -26.28 1.27
N ARG A 71 5.02 -25.22 1.04
CA ARG A 71 3.94 -25.21 0.03
C ARG A 71 4.32 -24.63 -1.34
N ASN A 72 5.61 -24.36 -1.61
CA ASN A 72 6.09 -23.78 -2.89
C ASN A 72 5.14 -22.71 -3.45
N ILE A 73 4.92 -21.65 -2.66
CA ILE A 73 4.00 -20.58 -3.01
C ILE A 73 4.76 -19.52 -3.81
N PRO A 74 4.30 -19.14 -5.02
CA PRO A 74 4.97 -18.15 -5.83
C PRO A 74 4.81 -16.72 -5.27
N THR A 75 5.78 -15.86 -5.55
CA THR A 75 5.77 -14.42 -5.19
C THR A 75 5.67 -13.54 -6.44
N MET A 76 5.62 -12.21 -6.28
CA MET A 76 5.42 -11.21 -7.35
C MET A 76 4.00 -11.15 -7.94
N ALA A 77 2.99 -11.71 -7.30
CA ALA A 77 1.64 -11.68 -7.85
C ALA A 77 1.05 -10.28 -7.93
N GLY A 78 1.63 -9.31 -7.21
CA GLY A 78 1.27 -7.90 -7.34
C GLY A 78 1.42 -7.36 -8.76
N ILE A 79 2.26 -7.97 -9.61
CA ILE A 79 2.39 -7.59 -11.01
C ILE A 79 1.04 -7.65 -11.76
N VAL A 80 0.14 -8.54 -11.36
CA VAL A 80 -1.17 -8.73 -11.99
C VAL A 80 -2.01 -7.46 -11.85
N PHE A 81 -2.25 -7.01 -10.62
CA PHE A 81 -3.07 -5.81 -10.39
C PHE A 81 -2.29 -4.53 -10.77
N VAL A 82 -0.95 -4.55 -10.72
CA VAL A 82 -0.14 -3.41 -11.16
C VAL A 82 -0.32 -3.18 -12.66
N VAL A 83 -0.12 -4.22 -13.48
CA VAL A 83 -0.29 -4.13 -14.93
C VAL A 83 -1.73 -3.81 -15.30
N ALA A 84 -2.71 -4.45 -14.64
CA ALA A 84 -4.13 -4.16 -14.90
C ALA A 84 -4.47 -2.69 -14.63
N THR A 85 -4.02 -2.14 -13.50
CA THR A 85 -4.27 -0.73 -13.13
C THR A 85 -3.57 0.23 -14.09
N VAL A 86 -2.33 -0.06 -14.48
CA VAL A 86 -1.59 0.73 -15.49
C VAL A 86 -2.34 0.76 -16.82
N LEU A 87 -2.75 -0.39 -17.34
CA LEU A 87 -3.47 -0.47 -18.61
C LEU A 87 -4.82 0.26 -18.56
N VAL A 88 -5.62 0.02 -17.53
CA VAL A 88 -6.93 0.68 -17.38
C VAL A 88 -6.76 2.19 -17.26
N THR A 89 -5.79 2.66 -16.48
CA THR A 89 -5.58 4.10 -16.29
C THR A 89 -5.10 4.76 -17.57
N LEU A 90 -4.09 4.19 -18.23
CA LEU A 90 -3.52 4.77 -19.47
C LEU A 90 -4.54 4.83 -20.61
N VAL A 91 -5.44 3.85 -20.71
CA VAL A 91 -6.39 3.76 -21.82
C VAL A 91 -7.71 4.50 -21.54
N LEU A 92 -8.22 4.43 -20.31
CA LEU A 92 -9.60 4.86 -20.00
C LEU A 92 -9.70 6.04 -19.02
N ASN A 93 -8.61 6.40 -18.32
CA ASN A 93 -8.67 7.32 -17.19
C ASN A 93 -7.43 8.24 -17.09
N LEU A 94 -6.76 8.52 -18.21
CA LEU A 94 -5.51 9.28 -18.21
C LEU A 94 -5.78 10.80 -18.21
N GLU A 95 -5.77 11.38 -17.02
CA GLU A 95 -5.97 12.81 -16.78
C GLU A 95 -4.75 13.45 -16.11
N ARG A 96 -4.28 14.58 -16.65
CA ARG A 96 -3.00 15.21 -16.30
C ARG A 96 -2.92 15.67 -14.84
N THR A 97 -3.98 16.30 -14.35
CA THR A 97 -4.06 16.88 -13.01
C THR A 97 -4.34 15.84 -11.93
N GLU A 98 -4.97 14.72 -12.29
CA GLU A 98 -5.46 13.74 -11.33
C GLU A 98 -4.67 12.43 -11.32
N THR A 99 -4.38 11.85 -12.49
CA THR A 99 -3.95 10.45 -12.58
C THR A 99 -2.52 10.23 -13.03
N TRP A 100 -1.89 11.22 -13.68
CA TRP A 100 -0.49 11.11 -14.13
C TRP A 100 0.47 10.86 -12.97
N LEU A 101 0.30 11.60 -11.87
CA LEU A 101 1.16 11.49 -10.71
C LEU A 101 1.00 10.14 -9.98
N PRO A 102 -0.21 9.68 -9.61
CA PRO A 102 -0.37 8.40 -8.92
C PRO A 102 -0.02 7.23 -9.84
N ILE A 103 -0.32 7.25 -11.14
CA ILE A 103 0.05 6.15 -12.05
C ILE A 103 1.57 6.05 -12.24
N ALA A 104 2.27 7.19 -12.33
CA ALA A 104 3.73 7.21 -12.43
C ALA A 104 4.39 6.68 -11.15
N ALA A 105 3.90 7.10 -9.97
CA ALA A 105 4.40 6.62 -8.68
C ALA A 105 4.09 5.13 -8.46
N PHE A 106 2.90 4.68 -8.83
CA PHE A 106 2.45 3.30 -8.74
C PHE A 106 3.28 2.38 -9.64
N ALA A 107 3.42 2.73 -10.93
CA ALA A 107 4.20 1.95 -11.89
C ALA A 107 5.71 1.99 -11.58
N GLY A 108 6.25 3.16 -11.23
CA GLY A 108 7.66 3.34 -10.91
C GLY A 108 8.08 2.55 -9.67
N ALA A 109 7.30 2.64 -8.58
CA ALA A 109 7.58 1.89 -7.37
C ALA A 109 7.32 0.38 -7.56
N GLY A 110 6.31 0.01 -8.35
CA GLY A 110 6.09 -1.37 -8.76
C GLY A 110 7.27 -1.95 -9.53
N ALA A 111 7.88 -1.18 -10.44
CA ALA A 111 9.10 -1.59 -11.14
C ALA A 111 10.28 -1.80 -10.19
N VAL A 112 10.48 -0.90 -9.21
CA VAL A 112 11.50 -1.07 -8.16
C VAL A 112 11.28 -2.36 -7.38
N GLY A 113 10.04 -2.62 -6.95
CA GLY A 113 9.67 -3.85 -6.24
C GLY A 113 9.84 -5.11 -7.10
N LEU A 114 9.51 -5.05 -8.39
CA LEU A 114 9.69 -6.17 -9.32
C LEU A 114 11.17 -6.51 -9.51
N ILE A 115 12.04 -5.50 -9.63
CA ILE A 115 13.49 -5.73 -9.71
C ILE A 115 13.98 -6.41 -8.43
N ASP A 116 13.51 -5.99 -7.26
CA ASP A 116 13.84 -6.62 -5.99
C ASP A 116 13.44 -8.09 -5.90
N ASP A 117 12.19 -8.38 -6.24
CA ASP A 117 11.67 -9.73 -6.19
C ASP A 117 12.40 -10.66 -7.18
N ILE A 118 12.71 -10.18 -8.40
CA ILE A 118 13.47 -10.95 -9.39
C ILE A 118 14.88 -11.28 -8.88
N ILE A 119 15.56 -10.31 -8.27
CA ILE A 119 16.89 -10.54 -7.68
C ILE A 119 16.80 -11.52 -6.51
N ASN A 120 15.76 -11.42 -5.68
CA ASN A 120 15.52 -12.33 -4.57
C ASN A 120 15.31 -13.78 -5.06
N ILE A 121 14.48 -13.99 -6.08
CA ILE A 121 14.23 -15.31 -6.67
C ILE A 121 15.50 -15.89 -7.28
N LYS A 122 16.30 -15.09 -7.99
CA LYS A 122 17.54 -15.54 -8.63
C LYS A 122 18.71 -15.71 -7.66
N GLY A 123 18.62 -15.15 -6.44
CA GLY A 123 19.70 -15.20 -5.45
C GLY A 123 20.02 -16.63 -4.96
N SER A 124 21.26 -16.88 -4.55
CA SER A 124 21.73 -18.21 -4.11
C SER A 124 21.17 -18.67 -2.75
N GLY A 125 20.35 -17.85 -2.09
CA GLY A 125 19.85 -18.10 -0.72
C GLY A 125 20.92 -17.99 0.37
N LYS A 126 22.18 -17.69 0.01
CA LYS A 126 23.28 -17.40 0.94
C LYS A 126 23.50 -15.89 0.98
N GLY A 127 23.20 -15.25 2.12
CA GLY A 127 23.39 -13.80 2.32
C GLY A 127 22.10 -12.97 2.30
N VAL A 128 22.22 -11.66 2.05
CA VAL A 128 21.08 -10.73 2.01
C VAL A 128 20.26 -10.99 0.74
N ALA A 129 19.01 -11.39 0.91
CA ALA A 129 18.09 -11.66 -0.19
C ALA A 129 17.45 -10.36 -0.73
N GLY A 130 17.44 -10.18 -2.05
CA GLY A 130 16.92 -8.98 -2.72
C GLY A 130 17.96 -7.85 -2.85
N LEU A 131 17.52 -6.66 -3.26
CA LEU A 131 18.33 -5.45 -3.24
C LEU A 131 18.73 -5.10 -1.81
N PRO A 132 19.93 -4.53 -1.61
CA PRO A 132 20.28 -3.87 -0.37
C PRO A 132 19.22 -2.84 0.00
N SER A 133 18.77 -2.83 1.27
CA SER A 133 17.70 -1.94 1.73
C SER A 133 17.98 -0.46 1.46
N ARG A 134 19.26 -0.05 1.44
CA ARG A 134 19.69 1.32 1.09
C ARG A 134 19.40 1.69 -0.37
N ILE A 135 19.61 0.77 -1.30
CA ILE A 135 19.34 1.00 -2.73
C ILE A 135 17.84 1.05 -2.97
N LYS A 136 17.09 0.13 -2.36
CA LYS A 136 15.63 0.12 -2.43
C LYS A 136 15.04 1.44 -1.94
N LEU A 137 15.48 1.89 -0.75
CA LEU A 137 15.07 3.19 -0.20
C LEU A 137 15.45 4.34 -1.13
N LEU A 138 16.68 4.35 -1.68
CA LEU A 138 17.12 5.39 -2.62
C LEU A 138 16.25 5.46 -3.88
N LEU A 139 15.90 4.30 -4.47
CA LEU A 139 15.06 4.25 -5.66
C LEU A 139 13.63 4.71 -5.37
N THR A 140 13.03 4.26 -4.26
CA THR A 140 11.69 4.72 -3.87
C THR A 140 11.69 6.22 -3.53
N THR A 141 12.73 6.72 -2.87
CA THR A 141 12.92 8.16 -2.63
C THR A 141 13.07 8.92 -3.93
N LEU A 142 13.79 8.40 -4.93
CA LEU A 142 13.89 9.06 -6.24
C LEU A 142 12.53 9.18 -6.94
N VAL A 143 11.71 8.12 -6.91
CA VAL A 143 10.32 8.16 -7.42
C VAL A 143 9.52 9.24 -6.68
N ALA A 144 9.64 9.29 -5.35
CA ALA A 144 8.94 10.28 -4.53
C ALA A 144 9.45 11.72 -4.77
N THR A 145 10.74 11.92 -5.02
CA THR A 145 11.34 13.24 -5.32
C THR A 145 10.87 13.77 -6.66
N ILE A 146 10.84 12.93 -7.69
CA ILE A 146 10.30 13.32 -9.01
C ILE A 146 8.80 13.64 -8.87
N GLY A 147 8.07 12.83 -8.11
CA GLY A 147 6.66 13.08 -7.80
C GLY A 147 6.43 14.40 -7.07
N GLY A 148 7.20 14.68 -6.01
CA GLY A 148 7.11 15.93 -5.25
C GLY A 148 7.49 17.15 -6.07
N TRP A 149 8.50 17.04 -6.95
CA TRP A 149 8.83 18.09 -7.92
C TRP A 149 7.66 18.37 -8.87
N PHE A 150 7.01 17.33 -9.41
CA PHE A 150 5.85 17.51 -10.28
C PHE A 150 4.66 18.10 -9.51
N PHE A 151 4.41 17.64 -8.30
CA PHE A 151 3.35 18.12 -7.42
C PHE A 151 3.48 19.63 -7.14
N TYR A 152 4.69 20.10 -6.81
CA TYR A 152 4.93 21.53 -6.55
C TYR A 152 4.97 22.37 -7.83
N TYR A 153 5.78 22.00 -8.84
CA TYR A 153 6.02 22.87 -9.99
C TYR A 153 5.04 22.70 -11.15
N LYS A 154 4.33 21.56 -11.25
CA LYS A 154 3.41 21.27 -12.36
C LYS A 154 1.95 21.27 -11.96
N LEU A 155 1.65 20.98 -10.70
CA LEU A 155 0.31 21.10 -10.14
C LEU A 155 0.15 22.35 -9.25
N GLU A 156 1.23 23.09 -9.00
CA GLU A 156 1.23 24.36 -8.27
C GLU A 156 0.70 24.25 -6.83
N VAL A 157 0.77 23.05 -6.24
CA VAL A 157 0.34 22.79 -4.86
C VAL A 157 1.46 23.15 -3.89
N SER A 158 1.16 23.95 -2.87
CA SER A 158 2.17 24.49 -1.95
C SER A 158 1.72 24.63 -0.50
N ASP A 159 0.53 24.16 -0.20
CA ASP A 159 -0.15 24.20 1.09
C ASP A 159 -0.67 22.81 1.47
N ILE A 160 -1.06 22.65 2.72
CA ILE A 160 -1.78 21.48 3.21
C ILE A 160 -2.97 21.89 4.07
N HIS A 161 -4.08 21.15 4.00
CA HIS A 161 -5.20 21.35 4.90
C HIS A 161 -5.07 20.55 6.21
N ILE A 162 -5.18 21.27 7.33
CA ILE A 162 -5.22 20.68 8.67
C ILE A 162 -6.67 20.74 9.19
N PRO A 163 -7.27 19.60 9.54
CA PRO A 163 -8.67 19.56 9.94
C PRO A 163 -8.90 20.43 11.17
N PHE A 164 -9.99 21.20 11.15
CA PHE A 164 -10.41 22.15 12.20
C PHE A 164 -9.49 23.36 12.40
N VAL A 165 -8.41 23.47 11.63
CA VAL A 165 -7.45 24.59 11.71
C VAL A 165 -7.47 25.40 10.41
N GLY A 166 -7.51 24.72 9.27
CA GLY A 166 -7.49 25.32 7.93
C GLY A 166 -6.17 25.09 7.20
N ASP A 167 -5.96 25.86 6.14
CA ASP A 167 -4.86 25.67 5.20
C ASP A 167 -3.56 26.24 5.75
N TRP A 168 -2.47 25.50 5.56
CA TRP A 168 -1.15 25.90 6.00
C TRP A 168 -0.16 25.94 4.85
N GLN A 169 0.31 27.16 4.54
CA GLN A 169 1.25 27.40 3.45
C GLN A 169 2.64 26.86 3.80
N LEU A 170 3.08 25.83 3.08
CA LEU A 170 4.41 25.23 3.23
C LEU A 170 5.42 25.77 2.21
N GLY A 171 4.93 26.26 1.07
CA GLY A 171 5.78 26.60 -0.07
C GLY A 171 6.58 25.38 -0.54
N ILE A 172 7.87 25.56 -0.78
CA ILE A 172 8.77 24.49 -1.24
C ILE A 172 8.91 23.32 -0.25
N LEU A 173 8.57 23.52 1.04
CA LEU A 173 8.62 22.46 2.05
C LEU A 173 7.59 21.35 1.82
N ILE A 174 6.64 21.55 0.89
CA ILE A 174 5.73 20.50 0.47
C ILE A 174 6.45 19.34 -0.24
N ILE A 175 7.60 19.60 -0.89
CA ILE A 175 8.38 18.57 -1.57
C ILE A 175 8.97 17.55 -0.57
N PRO A 176 9.72 17.97 0.48
CA PRO A 176 10.20 17.02 1.48
C PRO A 176 9.07 16.33 2.26
N LEU A 177 7.94 17.01 2.49
CA LEU A 177 6.75 16.38 3.07
C LEU A 177 6.20 15.28 2.16
N PHE A 178 6.04 15.56 0.87
CA PHE A 178 5.59 14.60 -0.14
C PHE A 178 6.51 13.37 -0.17
N ILE A 179 7.83 13.58 -0.17
CA ILE A 179 8.81 12.50 -0.13
C ILE A 179 8.63 11.65 1.13
N LEU A 180 8.52 12.30 2.29
CA LEU A 180 8.33 11.62 3.57
C LEU A 180 7.07 10.76 3.56
N VAL A 181 5.93 11.33 3.15
CA VAL A 181 4.63 10.66 3.13
C VAL A 181 4.65 9.45 2.19
N VAL A 182 5.13 9.62 0.95
CA VAL A 182 5.16 8.55 -0.05
C VAL A 182 6.11 7.43 0.37
N VAL A 183 7.30 7.75 0.85
CA VAL A 183 8.28 6.75 1.29
C VAL A 183 7.83 6.04 2.56
N ALA A 184 7.29 6.76 3.54
CA ALA A 184 6.77 6.16 4.76
C ALA A 184 5.62 5.19 4.46
N THR A 185 4.68 5.58 3.61
CA THR A 185 3.52 4.76 3.24
C THR A 185 3.93 3.52 2.44
N ALA A 186 4.88 3.66 1.51
CA ALA A 186 5.46 2.54 0.76
C ALA A 186 6.07 1.47 1.69
N ASN A 187 6.89 1.89 2.66
CA ASN A 187 7.48 0.98 3.63
C ASN A 187 6.41 0.40 4.57
N ALA A 188 5.39 1.17 4.94
CA ALA A 188 4.35 0.71 5.85
C ALA A 188 3.47 -0.40 5.26
N VAL A 189 3.09 -0.26 3.98
CA VAL A 189 2.36 -1.31 3.26
C VAL A 189 3.25 -2.55 3.07
N ASN A 190 4.54 -2.37 2.72
CA ASN A 190 5.49 -3.50 2.59
C ASN A 190 5.70 -4.26 3.91
N ILE A 191 5.81 -3.56 5.04
CA ILE A 191 5.93 -4.18 6.37
C ILE A 191 4.67 -4.96 6.74
N THR A 192 3.50 -4.50 6.31
CA THR A 192 2.20 -5.11 6.62
C THR A 192 1.89 -6.34 5.75
N ASP A 193 2.59 -6.53 4.62
CA ASP A 193 2.49 -7.72 3.75
C ASP A 193 3.20 -8.96 4.36
N GLY A 194 2.80 -9.32 5.58
CA GLY A 194 3.33 -10.44 6.35
C GLY A 194 2.38 -11.64 6.47
N LEU A 195 1.07 -11.43 6.31
CA LEU A 195 0.02 -12.44 6.45
C LEU A 195 -0.89 -12.50 5.21
N ASP A 196 -1.46 -13.68 4.97
CA ASP A 196 -2.40 -13.96 3.88
C ASP A 196 -3.61 -13.03 3.98
N GLY A 197 -3.85 -12.25 2.93
CA GLY A 197 -4.94 -11.29 2.80
C GLY A 197 -4.74 -9.96 3.55
N LEU A 198 -3.74 -9.84 4.42
CA LEU A 198 -3.65 -8.69 5.34
C LEU A 198 -3.45 -7.36 4.60
N ALA A 199 -2.32 -7.19 3.91
CA ALA A 199 -2.02 -5.96 3.19
C ALA A 199 -3.03 -5.69 2.06
N GLY A 200 -3.38 -6.71 1.27
CA GLY A 200 -4.33 -6.57 0.17
C GLY A 200 -5.71 -6.04 0.60
N GLY A 201 -6.27 -6.59 1.68
CA GLY A 201 -7.57 -6.13 2.18
C GLY A 201 -7.52 -4.76 2.84
N LEU A 202 -6.48 -4.48 3.65
CA LEU A 202 -6.29 -3.14 4.24
C LEU A 202 -6.09 -2.07 3.17
N SER A 203 -5.35 -2.37 2.10
CA SER A 203 -5.16 -1.44 0.98
C SER A 203 -6.47 -1.23 0.23
N ALA A 204 -7.28 -2.28 0.00
CA ALA A 204 -8.58 -2.12 -0.66
C ALA A 204 -9.51 -1.21 0.14
N ILE A 205 -9.54 -1.35 1.47
CA ILE A 205 -10.32 -0.47 2.36
C ILE A 205 -9.81 0.98 2.28
N ALA A 206 -8.49 1.18 2.35
CA ALA A 206 -7.91 2.53 2.29
C ALA A 206 -8.18 3.21 0.94
N PHE A 207 -7.94 2.53 -0.18
CA PHE A 207 -8.23 3.06 -1.52
C PHE A 207 -9.73 3.31 -1.72
N ALA A 208 -10.62 2.49 -1.16
CA ALA A 208 -12.06 2.76 -1.22
C ALA A 208 -12.44 4.03 -0.45
N ALA A 209 -11.84 4.27 0.72
CA ALA A 209 -12.06 5.51 1.47
C ALA A 209 -11.54 6.74 0.69
N PHE A 210 -10.34 6.66 0.13
CA PHE A 210 -9.80 7.75 -0.70
C PHE A 210 -10.55 7.92 -2.04
N ALA A 211 -11.13 6.85 -2.60
CA ALA A 211 -12.02 6.97 -3.76
C ALA A 211 -13.27 7.80 -3.42
N LEU A 212 -13.83 7.60 -2.22
CA LEU A 212 -14.97 8.39 -1.75
C LEU A 212 -14.57 9.84 -1.48
N ILE A 213 -13.43 10.09 -0.83
CA ILE A 213 -12.88 11.45 -0.63
C ILE A 213 -12.72 12.17 -1.97
N ALA A 214 -11.99 11.55 -2.91
CA ALA A 214 -11.77 12.12 -4.23
C ALA A 214 -13.08 12.36 -5.00
N PHE A 215 -14.08 11.49 -4.83
CA PHE A 215 -15.39 11.66 -5.42
C PHE A 215 -16.15 12.87 -4.85
N VAL A 216 -16.11 13.06 -3.52
CA VAL A 216 -16.75 14.21 -2.86
C VAL A 216 -16.07 15.52 -3.27
N GLU A 217 -14.75 15.52 -3.46
CA GLU A 217 -13.97 16.68 -3.96
C GLU A 217 -14.17 16.95 -5.47
N GLY A 218 -14.92 16.11 -6.19
CA GLY A 218 -15.10 16.23 -7.63
C GLY A 218 -13.90 15.78 -8.48
N ARG A 219 -12.88 15.14 -7.88
CA ARG A 219 -11.71 14.54 -8.53
C ARG A 219 -12.05 13.14 -9.06
N TYR A 220 -12.92 13.09 -10.06
CA TYR A 220 -13.53 11.84 -10.55
C TYR A 220 -12.52 10.90 -11.23
N GLY A 221 -11.49 11.41 -11.87
CA GLY A 221 -10.39 10.62 -12.43
C GLY A 221 -9.58 9.94 -11.32
N LEU A 222 -9.28 10.65 -10.23
CA LEU A 222 -8.60 10.09 -9.07
C LEU A 222 -9.45 9.04 -8.35
N ALA A 223 -10.76 9.28 -8.22
CA ALA A 223 -11.71 8.31 -7.70
C ALA A 223 -11.76 7.03 -8.57
N GLY A 224 -11.78 7.19 -9.90
CA GLY A 224 -11.69 6.09 -10.86
C GLY A 224 -10.39 5.30 -10.78
N PHE A 225 -9.25 5.97 -10.57
CA PHE A 225 -7.96 5.32 -10.34
C PHE A 225 -8.00 4.47 -9.06
N CYS A 226 -8.48 5.03 -7.95
CA CYS A 226 -8.59 4.31 -6.68
C CYS A 226 -9.52 3.10 -6.81
N MET A 227 -10.67 3.25 -7.49
CA MET A 227 -11.58 2.13 -7.73
C MET A 227 -10.98 1.04 -8.63
N THR A 228 -10.16 1.41 -9.62
CA THR A 228 -9.40 0.45 -10.44
C THR A 228 -8.45 -0.37 -9.58
N VAL A 229 -7.72 0.27 -8.67
CA VAL A 229 -6.84 -0.41 -7.70
C VAL A 229 -7.66 -1.33 -6.79
N VAL A 230 -8.81 -0.86 -6.26
CA VAL A 230 -9.73 -1.68 -5.45
C VAL A 230 -10.16 -2.93 -6.23
N GLY A 231 -10.57 -2.79 -7.48
CA GLY A 231 -10.93 -3.92 -8.34
C GLY A 231 -9.80 -4.93 -8.49
N GLY A 232 -8.58 -4.47 -8.77
CA GLY A 232 -7.41 -5.33 -8.85
C GLY A 232 -7.07 -6.04 -7.53
N LEU A 233 -7.25 -5.35 -6.40
CA LEU A 233 -7.05 -5.92 -5.06
C LEU A 233 -8.11 -6.94 -4.69
N LEU A 234 -9.37 -6.75 -5.08
CA LEU A 234 -10.43 -7.75 -4.88
C LEU A 234 -10.11 -9.04 -5.65
N ALA A 235 -9.62 -8.93 -6.88
CA ALA A 235 -9.15 -10.10 -7.64
C ALA A 235 -7.94 -10.77 -6.99
N TYR A 236 -6.97 -9.99 -6.52
CA TYR A 236 -5.80 -10.51 -5.81
C TYR A 236 -6.17 -11.22 -4.50
N THR A 237 -6.96 -10.58 -3.65
CA THR A 237 -7.38 -11.09 -2.34
C THR A 237 -8.19 -12.38 -2.47
N TRP A 238 -9.02 -12.52 -3.52
CA TRP A 238 -9.71 -13.78 -3.82
C TRP A 238 -8.80 -15.01 -3.83
N PHE A 239 -7.56 -14.87 -4.33
CA PHE A 239 -6.58 -15.96 -4.39
C PHE A 239 -5.53 -15.93 -3.25
N ASN A 240 -5.44 -14.80 -2.53
CA ASN A 240 -4.44 -14.59 -1.48
C ASN A 240 -5.00 -14.77 -0.06
N VAL A 241 -6.31 -14.65 0.17
CA VAL A 241 -6.93 -14.98 1.46
C VAL A 241 -6.55 -16.42 1.86
N TYR A 242 -6.30 -16.61 3.16
CA TYR A 242 -5.80 -17.87 3.68
C TYR A 242 -6.66 -19.07 3.24
N PRO A 243 -6.05 -20.15 2.74
CA PRO A 243 -4.62 -20.33 2.47
C PRO A 243 -4.16 -19.71 1.13
N ALA A 244 -3.18 -18.80 1.16
CA ALA A 244 -2.71 -18.11 -0.05
C ALA A 244 -2.23 -19.07 -1.16
N ARG A 245 -2.58 -18.72 -2.42
CA ARG A 245 -2.06 -19.37 -3.63
C ARG A 245 -0.81 -18.70 -4.19
N PHE A 246 -0.61 -17.42 -3.87
CA PHE A 246 0.55 -16.61 -4.23
C PHE A 246 0.70 -15.40 -3.30
N PHE A 247 1.89 -14.82 -3.24
CA PHE A 247 2.22 -13.63 -2.43
C PHE A 247 2.34 -12.36 -3.28
N MET A 248 2.01 -11.21 -2.69
CA MET A 248 2.01 -9.92 -3.37
C MET A 248 3.41 -9.59 -3.90
N GLY A 249 4.42 -9.77 -3.06
CA GLY A 249 5.78 -9.38 -3.37
C GLY A 249 6.00 -7.88 -3.17
N ASP A 250 7.25 -7.47 -3.32
CA ASP A 250 7.64 -6.08 -3.24
C ASP A 250 7.02 -5.28 -4.41
N VAL A 251 6.82 -5.89 -5.59
CA VAL A 251 6.14 -5.25 -6.73
C VAL A 251 4.78 -4.64 -6.35
N GLY A 252 3.94 -5.39 -5.63
CA GLY A 252 2.60 -4.91 -5.28
C GLY A 252 2.62 -3.98 -4.08
N SER A 253 3.37 -4.34 -3.03
CA SER A 253 3.36 -3.57 -1.79
C SER A 253 3.98 -2.18 -1.94
N PHE A 254 5.07 -2.04 -2.71
CA PHE A 254 5.63 -0.71 -3.03
C PHE A 254 4.69 0.12 -3.91
N ALA A 255 4.10 -0.47 -4.95
CA ALA A 255 3.16 0.22 -5.82
C ALA A 255 1.96 0.78 -5.03
N LEU A 256 1.34 -0.05 -4.19
CA LEU A 256 0.19 0.34 -3.38
C LEU A 256 0.54 1.46 -2.39
N GLY A 257 1.64 1.31 -1.65
CA GLY A 257 1.99 2.28 -0.63
C GLY A 257 2.46 3.62 -1.19
N THR A 258 3.18 3.65 -2.32
CA THR A 258 3.50 4.93 -2.96
C THR A 258 2.26 5.62 -3.51
N ALA A 259 1.41 4.88 -4.23
CA ALA A 259 0.18 5.45 -4.79
C ALA A 259 -0.78 5.94 -3.72
N LEU A 260 -0.94 5.21 -2.62
CA LEU A 260 -1.79 5.64 -1.51
C LEU A 260 -1.28 6.95 -0.89
N GLY A 261 0.04 7.08 -0.69
CA GLY A 261 0.64 8.33 -0.23
C GLY A 261 0.44 9.49 -1.21
N VAL A 262 0.58 9.23 -2.52
CA VAL A 262 0.31 10.24 -3.56
C VAL A 262 -1.16 10.66 -3.60
N VAL A 263 -2.09 9.72 -3.50
CA VAL A 263 -3.54 10.01 -3.48
C VAL A 263 -3.90 10.88 -2.28
N ALA A 264 -3.34 10.61 -1.11
CA ALA A 264 -3.55 11.44 0.08
C ALA A 264 -2.99 12.86 -0.09
N MET A 265 -1.85 13.02 -0.77
CA MET A 265 -1.32 14.35 -1.10
C MET A 265 -2.17 15.06 -2.15
N LEU A 266 -2.68 14.36 -3.16
CA LEU A 266 -3.51 14.97 -4.22
C LEU A 266 -4.89 15.40 -3.74
N THR A 267 -5.47 14.70 -2.78
CA THR A 267 -6.74 15.08 -2.13
C THR A 267 -6.54 16.07 -0.99
N ASP A 268 -5.30 16.51 -0.74
CA ASP A 268 -4.96 17.36 0.40
C ASP A 268 -5.38 16.79 1.78
N THR A 269 -5.66 15.49 1.86
CA THR A 269 -6.09 14.80 3.08
C THR A 269 -4.93 14.06 3.74
N VAL A 270 -3.71 14.61 3.64
CA VAL A 270 -2.48 13.98 4.17
C VAL A 270 -2.57 13.67 5.67
N THR A 271 -3.30 14.48 6.45
CA THR A 271 -3.49 14.25 7.89
C THR A 271 -4.45 13.10 8.19
N LEU A 272 -5.31 12.72 7.23
CA LEU A 272 -6.23 11.59 7.35
C LEU A 272 -5.56 10.26 7.00
N LEU A 273 -4.45 10.28 6.26
CA LEU A 273 -3.73 9.08 5.86
C LEU A 273 -3.28 8.21 7.05
N PRO A 274 -2.70 8.76 8.14
CA PRO A 274 -2.38 7.97 9.34
C PRO A 274 -3.62 7.41 10.07
N ILE A 275 -4.80 8.00 9.88
CA ILE A 275 -6.06 7.57 10.49
C ILE A 275 -6.66 6.43 9.68
N ILE A 276 -6.88 6.65 8.37
CA ILE A 276 -7.40 5.63 7.44
C ILE A 276 -6.43 4.45 7.36
N GLY A 277 -5.12 4.73 7.35
CA GLY A 277 -4.04 3.75 7.33
C GLY A 277 -3.53 3.33 8.71
N LEU A 278 -4.30 3.51 9.80
CA LEU A 278 -3.82 3.30 11.17
C LEU A 278 -3.15 1.93 11.38
N LEU A 279 -3.65 0.89 10.72
CA LEU A 279 -3.12 -0.47 10.86
C LEU A 279 -1.72 -0.58 10.23
N PHE A 280 -1.48 0.08 9.08
CA PHE A 280 -0.14 0.19 8.47
C PHE A 280 0.82 0.97 9.37
N VAL A 281 0.32 2.06 9.99
CA VAL A 281 1.07 2.87 10.94
C VAL A 281 1.41 2.07 12.20
N ALA A 282 0.47 1.31 12.74
CA ALA A 282 0.66 0.50 13.93
C ALA A 282 1.70 -0.61 13.70
N ASP A 283 1.64 -1.31 12.56
CA ASP A 283 2.64 -2.31 12.20
C ASP A 283 4.03 -1.69 12.05
N THR A 284 4.16 -0.59 11.32
CA THR A 284 5.44 0.10 11.11
C THR A 284 5.99 0.69 12.40
N GLY A 285 5.13 1.36 13.17
CA GLY A 285 5.44 1.93 14.47
C GLY A 285 5.92 0.85 15.44
N SER A 286 5.32 -0.35 15.41
CA SER A 286 5.79 -1.47 16.23
C SER A 286 7.24 -1.87 15.92
N VAL A 287 7.64 -1.85 14.64
CA VAL A 287 9.02 -2.13 14.22
C VAL A 287 9.98 -1.03 14.68
N ILE A 288 9.58 0.24 14.54
CA ILE A 288 10.38 1.39 14.99
C ILE A 288 10.57 1.33 16.51
N LEU A 289 9.50 1.17 17.28
CA LEU A 289 9.54 1.09 18.73
C LEU A 289 10.35 -0.11 19.22
N GLN A 290 10.21 -1.27 18.56
CA GLN A 290 11.01 -2.46 18.86
C GLN A 290 12.51 -2.20 18.62
N THR A 291 12.86 -1.54 17.51
CA THR A 291 14.25 -1.23 17.16
C THR A 291 14.86 -0.23 18.13
N ILE A 292 14.11 0.82 18.48
CA ILE A 292 14.52 1.81 19.49
C ILE A 292 14.73 1.13 20.84
N SER A 293 13.76 0.31 21.31
CA SER A 293 13.86 -0.41 22.59
C SER A 293 15.11 -1.29 22.64
N LYS A 294 15.40 -2.05 21.58
CA LYS A 294 16.63 -2.86 21.53
C LYS A 294 17.89 -1.99 21.62
N LYS A 295 17.92 -0.83 20.96
CA LYS A 295 19.08 0.07 20.94
C LYS A 295 19.27 0.82 22.26
N THR A 296 18.19 1.25 22.91
CA THR A 296 18.26 2.10 24.11
C THR A 296 18.14 1.35 25.42
N ARG A 297 17.56 0.13 25.42
CA ARG A 297 17.32 -0.69 26.62
C ARG A 297 18.15 -1.97 26.63
N ASN A 298 19.39 -1.92 26.13
CA ASN A 298 20.35 -3.04 26.15
C ASN A 298 19.78 -4.36 25.58
N GLY A 299 19.19 -4.28 24.39
CA GLY A 299 18.62 -5.44 23.69
C GLY A 299 17.24 -5.89 24.17
N LYS A 300 16.64 -5.22 25.17
CA LYS A 300 15.29 -5.55 25.65
C LYS A 300 14.24 -5.30 24.57
N LYS A 301 13.45 -6.33 24.28
CA LYS A 301 12.34 -6.31 23.32
C LYS A 301 11.07 -5.75 23.98
N MET A 302 10.29 -4.96 23.24
CA MET A 302 8.98 -4.47 23.69
C MET A 302 7.86 -5.44 23.30
N PHE A 303 7.91 -5.95 22.06
CA PHE A 303 7.02 -7.00 21.55
C PHE A 303 7.79 -8.34 21.44
N LYS A 304 7.07 -9.47 21.52
CA LYS A 304 7.66 -10.82 21.32
C LYS A 304 8.40 -10.93 19.98
N VAL A 305 7.78 -10.40 18.92
CA VAL A 305 8.31 -10.24 17.57
C VAL A 305 7.62 -9.01 16.97
N SER A 306 8.27 -8.32 16.03
CA SER A 306 7.69 -7.21 15.26
C SER A 306 7.68 -7.59 13.79
N PRO A 307 6.67 -7.23 12.99
CA PRO A 307 5.60 -6.24 13.28
C PRO A 307 4.46 -6.74 14.19
N LEU A 308 3.44 -5.91 14.42
CA LEU A 308 2.36 -6.15 15.39
C LEU A 308 1.53 -7.39 15.02
N HIS A 309 1.25 -7.62 13.74
CA HIS A 309 0.53 -8.82 13.33
C HIS A 309 1.26 -10.13 13.73
N HIS A 310 2.60 -10.19 13.61
CA HIS A 310 3.36 -11.35 14.07
C HIS A 310 3.45 -11.42 15.60
N HIS A 311 3.42 -10.27 16.29
CA HIS A 311 3.30 -10.27 17.75
C HIS A 311 2.03 -11.00 18.20
N LEU A 312 0.90 -10.74 17.52
CA LEU A 312 -0.38 -11.38 17.79
C LEU A 312 -0.34 -12.89 17.51
N GLU A 313 0.32 -13.33 16.43
CA GLU A 313 0.56 -14.75 16.20
C GLU A 313 1.42 -15.39 17.30
N ALA A 314 2.48 -14.70 17.75
CA ALA A 314 3.39 -15.18 18.79
C ALA A 314 2.76 -15.23 20.20
N ILE A 315 1.61 -14.61 20.42
CA ILE A 315 0.79 -14.79 21.63
C ILE A 315 -0.33 -15.81 21.45
N GLY A 316 -0.42 -16.47 20.29
CA GLY A 316 -1.29 -17.61 20.03
C GLY A 316 -2.53 -17.31 19.19
N TRP A 317 -2.65 -16.14 18.56
CA TRP A 317 -3.77 -15.88 17.66
C TRP A 317 -3.56 -16.59 16.32
N PRO A 318 -4.58 -17.27 15.76
CA PRO A 318 -4.51 -17.78 14.40
C PRO A 318 -4.32 -16.65 13.39
N GLU A 319 -3.54 -16.89 12.33
CA GLU A 319 -3.31 -15.94 11.25
C GLU A 319 -4.61 -15.36 10.67
N THR A 320 -5.59 -16.23 10.37
CA THR A 320 -6.91 -15.83 9.87
C THR A 320 -7.64 -14.88 10.82
N LYS A 321 -7.52 -15.12 12.13
CA LYS A 321 -8.11 -14.26 13.17
C LYS A 321 -7.44 -12.88 13.19
N VAL A 322 -6.13 -12.80 12.99
CA VAL A 322 -5.41 -11.52 12.90
C VAL A 322 -5.86 -10.76 11.66
N THR A 323 -5.81 -11.39 10.47
CA THR A 323 -6.22 -10.77 9.20
C THR A 323 -7.65 -10.22 9.26
N MET A 324 -8.63 -11.04 9.65
CA MET A 324 -10.04 -10.63 9.66
C MET A 324 -10.31 -9.50 10.68
N ARG A 325 -9.64 -9.52 11.85
CA ARG A 325 -9.78 -8.44 12.83
C ARG A 325 -9.14 -7.14 12.36
N PHE A 326 -7.99 -7.23 11.68
CA PHE A 326 -7.35 -6.04 11.09
C PHE A 326 -8.23 -5.44 10.00
N TRP A 327 -8.92 -6.26 9.18
CA TRP A 327 -9.88 -5.75 8.20
C TRP A 327 -11.06 -5.03 8.85
N ILE A 328 -11.67 -5.61 9.89
CA ILE A 328 -12.76 -4.96 10.63
C ILE A 328 -12.29 -3.63 11.21
N LEU A 329 -11.13 -3.62 11.88
CA LEU A 329 -10.55 -2.37 12.42
C LEU A 329 -10.22 -1.37 11.32
N GLY A 330 -9.70 -1.83 10.18
CA GLY A 330 -9.43 -1.03 8.99
C GLY A 330 -10.68 -0.32 8.48
N GLN A 331 -11.81 -1.03 8.39
CA GLN A 331 -13.09 -0.43 8.01
C GLN A 331 -13.57 0.61 9.02
N VAL A 332 -13.44 0.33 10.31
CA VAL A 332 -13.83 1.27 11.38
C VAL A 332 -13.00 2.55 11.30
N VAL A 333 -11.67 2.45 11.19
CA VAL A 333 -10.82 3.65 11.12
C VAL A 333 -10.96 4.39 9.79
N ALA A 334 -11.29 3.70 8.70
CA ALA A 334 -11.66 4.35 7.43
C ALA A 334 -12.93 5.19 7.58
N VAL A 335 -13.96 4.66 8.23
CA VAL A 335 -15.20 5.42 8.55
C VAL A 335 -14.89 6.63 9.44
N VAL A 336 -14.04 6.46 10.47
CA VAL A 336 -13.59 7.58 11.31
C VAL A 336 -12.88 8.64 10.47
N GLY A 337 -11.98 8.23 9.56
CA GLY A 337 -11.31 9.15 8.62
C GLY A 337 -12.29 9.91 7.73
N LEU A 338 -13.32 9.24 7.21
CA LEU A 338 -14.37 9.86 6.40
C LEU A 338 -15.25 10.83 7.21
N ILE A 339 -15.54 10.52 8.47
CA ILE A 339 -16.25 11.46 9.36
C ILE A 339 -15.40 12.71 9.55
N ILE A 340 -14.11 12.56 9.86
CA ILE A 340 -13.19 13.68 10.04
C ILE A 340 -13.04 14.49 8.75
N PHE A 341 -13.04 13.84 7.59
CA PHE A 341 -13.07 14.53 6.30
C PHE A 341 -14.29 15.47 6.19
N ILE A 342 -15.50 14.97 6.47
CA ILE A 342 -16.74 15.76 6.37
C ILE A 342 -16.78 16.91 7.40
N VAL A 343 -16.35 16.68 8.64
CA VAL A 343 -16.44 17.70 9.70
C VAL A 343 -15.21 18.61 9.79
N GLY A 344 -14.11 18.21 9.15
CA GLY A 344 -12.78 18.80 9.32
C GLY A 344 -12.55 20.09 8.55
N GLY A 345 -13.50 20.49 7.69
CA GLY A 345 -13.34 21.67 6.83
C GLY A 345 -12.72 21.38 5.46
N TYR A 346 -12.71 20.11 5.04
CA TYR A 346 -12.26 19.70 3.70
C TYR A 346 -13.30 19.94 2.60
N THR A 347 -14.57 20.07 2.99
CA THR A 347 -15.73 20.14 2.08
C THR A 347 -16.52 21.43 2.25
#